data_AF-A0A1X1GVS3-F1
#
_entry.id   AF-A0A1X1GVS3-F1
#
_cell.length_a   1.000
_cell.length_b   1.000
_cell.length_c   1.000
_cell.angle_alpha   90.00
_cell.angle_beta   90.00
_cell.angle_gamma   90.00
#
_symmetry.space_group_name_H-M   'P 1'
#
loop_
_entity.id
_entity.type
_entity.pdbx_description
1 polymer ?
#
loop_
_entity_poly.entity_id
_entity_poly.type
_entity_poly.pdbx_seq_one_letter_code
_entity_poly.pdbx_strand_id
1 'polypeptide(L)' 'MKEGFTITNKEKTPWAPMIPPTRAITVTKEWQDSDGNKIDAPVDSVTVELYKDGVATGQVQELTKANNWTASFEQQPVSA' A
#
# COMPACT_ATOMS: atom_id res chain seq x y z
N MET A 1 19.67 13.74 -62.51
CA MET A 1 19.13 12.61 -61.71
C MET A 1 18.67 13.20 -60.39
N LYS A 2 17.42 12.97 -59.96
CA LYS A 2 16.94 13.47 -58.66
C LYS A 2 17.33 12.44 -57.60
N GLU A 3 18.06 12.87 -56.59
CA GLU A 3 18.43 12.03 -55.45
C GLU A 3 17.16 11.47 -54.79
N GLY A 4 17.15 10.16 -54.57
CA GLY A 4 16.01 9.46 -53.97
C GLY A 4 15.88 9.74 -52.47
N PHE A 5 14.78 9.28 -51.88
CA PHE A 5 14.54 9.38 -50.44
C PHE A 5 15.09 8.17 -49.70
N THR A 6 15.77 8.42 -48.58
CA THR A 6 16.13 7.37 -47.62
C THR A 6 15.07 7.32 -46.52
N ILE A 7 14.30 6.24 -46.47
CA ILE A 7 13.36 5.98 -45.37
C ILE A 7 14.05 5.12 -44.33
N THR A 8 14.20 5.63 -43.12
CA THR A 8 14.76 4.87 -42.00
C THR A 8 13.63 4.51 -41.04
N ASN A 9 13.36 3.21 -40.90
CA ASN A 9 12.46 2.71 -39.85
C ASN A 9 13.29 2.49 -38.58
N LYS A 10 12.95 3.18 -37.48
CA LYS A 10 13.55 2.95 -36.16
C LYS A 10 12.64 2.01 -35.38
N GLU A 11 13.22 0.94 -34.85
CA GLU A 11 12.53 0.04 -33.93
C GLU A 11 11.98 0.84 -32.73
N LYS A 12 10.71 0.62 -32.39
CA LYS A 12 10.10 1.27 -31.21
C LYS A 12 10.81 0.75 -29.97
N THR A 13 11.21 1.66 -29.09
CA THR A 13 11.80 1.26 -27.80
C THR A 13 10.80 0.39 -27.03
N PRO A 14 11.24 -0.73 -26.42
CA PRO A 14 10.36 -1.58 -25.62
C PRO A 14 9.72 -0.76 -24.48
N TRP A 15 8.42 -0.91 -24.29
CA TRP A 15 7.64 -0.18 -23.27
C TRP A 15 7.85 -0.70 -21.83
N ALA A 16 8.99 -1.33 -21.56
CA ALA A 16 9.21 -2.11 -20.35
C ALA A 16 10.27 -1.51 -19.40
N PRO A 17 10.11 -1.73 -18.08
CA PRO A 17 9.09 -2.58 -17.46
C PRO A 17 7.84 -1.80 -17.02
N MET A 18 6.64 -2.31 -17.36
CA MET A 18 5.39 -1.92 -16.69
C MET A 18 5.43 -2.49 -15.27
N ILE A 19 5.75 -1.64 -14.30
CA ILE A 19 5.67 -1.98 -12.88
C ILE A 19 4.19 -1.93 -12.48
N PRO A 20 3.62 -3.02 -11.91
CA PRO A 20 2.25 -3.01 -11.44
C PRO A 20 2.03 -1.91 -10.40
N PRO A 21 0.90 -1.18 -10.45
CA PRO A 21 0.62 -0.15 -9.47
C PRO A 21 0.46 -0.75 -8.06
N THR A 22 0.92 0.00 -7.07
CA THR A 22 0.79 -0.34 -5.65
C THR A 22 0.08 0.77 -4.89
N ARG A 23 -0.46 0.45 -3.71
CA ARG A 23 -1.09 1.41 -2.78
C ARG A 23 -0.59 1.22 -1.36
N ALA A 24 -0.78 2.26 -0.54
CA ALA A 24 -0.67 2.17 0.90
C ALA A 24 -2.02 1.83 1.53
N ILE A 25 -2.02 1.06 2.61
CA ILE A 25 -3.19 0.81 3.45
C ILE A 25 -2.85 1.29 4.87
N THR A 26 -3.42 2.42 5.28
CA THR A 26 -3.22 2.99 6.61
C THR A 26 -4.31 2.50 7.56
N VAL A 27 -3.91 2.12 8.77
CA VAL A 27 -4.79 1.65 9.83
C VAL A 27 -4.60 2.53 11.07
N THR A 28 -5.69 2.85 11.74
CA THR A 28 -5.71 3.59 13.00
C THR A 28 -6.59 2.86 14.00
N LYS A 29 -6.11 2.68 15.22
CA LYS A 29 -6.89 2.12 16.33
C LYS A 29 -7.45 3.25 17.18
N GLU A 30 -8.76 3.34 17.24
CA GLU A 30 -9.47 4.20 18.17
C GLU A 30 -9.92 3.43 19.41
N TRP A 31 -9.89 4.10 20.57
CA TRP A 31 -10.31 3.58 21.86
C TRP A 31 -11.54 4.36 22.33
N GLN A 32 -12.66 3.68 22.47
CA GLN A 32 -13.94 4.25 22.91
C GLN A 32 -14.57 3.35 23.98
N ASP A 33 -15.31 3.95 24.91
CA ASP A 33 -16.16 3.22 25.86
C ASP A 33 -17.45 2.69 25.20
N SER A 34 -18.32 2.04 25.97
CA SER A 34 -19.59 1.50 25.47
C SER A 34 -20.56 2.56 24.98
N ASP A 35 -20.40 3.81 25.43
CA ASP A 35 -21.23 4.94 25.05
C ASP A 35 -20.63 5.71 23.85
N GLY A 36 -19.47 5.28 23.34
CA GLY A 36 -18.77 5.89 22.20
C GLY A 36 -17.85 7.05 22.56
N ASN A 37 -17.62 7.32 23.85
CA ASN A 37 -16.71 8.39 24.27
C ASN A 37 -15.26 7.93 24.10
N LYS A 38 -14.39 8.83 23.62
CA LYS A 38 -12.96 8.57 23.53
C LYS A 38 -12.38 8.34 24.92
N ILE A 39 -11.65 7.24 25.06
CA ILE A 39 -10.93 6.89 26.29
C ILE A 39 -9.43 6.73 26.03
N ASP A 40 -8.64 6.71 27.09
CA ASP A 40 -7.26 6.28 27.01
C ASP A 40 -7.16 4.79 26.69
N ALA A 41 -6.12 4.42 25.94
CA ALA A 41 -5.85 3.03 25.63
C ALA A 41 -5.57 2.24 26.92
N PRO A 42 -6.23 1.09 27.15
CA PRO A 42 -6.02 0.25 28.33
C PRO A 42 -4.78 -0.65 28.23
N VAL A 43 -4.05 -0.59 27.11
CA VAL A 43 -2.88 -1.42 26.81
C VAL A 43 -1.76 -0.56 26.23
N ASP A 44 -0.53 -1.04 26.36
CA ASP A 44 0.65 -0.34 25.82
C ASP A 44 0.82 -0.52 24.31
N SER A 45 0.43 -1.68 23.78
CA SER A 45 0.47 -1.98 22.34
C SER A 45 -0.61 -2.94 21.87
N VAL A 46 -0.85 -2.93 20.54
CA VAL A 46 -1.71 -3.88 19.82
C VAL A 46 -0.97 -4.32 18.55
N THR A 47 -1.00 -5.61 18.24
CA THR A 47 -0.53 -6.11 16.93
C THR A 47 -1.71 -6.30 16.00
N VAL A 48 -1.58 -5.80 14.77
CA VAL A 48 -2.58 -5.97 13.70
C VAL A 48 -1.95 -6.69 12.52
N GLU A 49 -2.73 -7.54 11.85
CA GLU A 49 -2.30 -8.29 10.66
C GLU A 49 -3.20 -7.94 9.47
N LEU A 50 -2.61 -7.72 8.31
CA LEU A 50 -3.34 -7.47 7.07
C LEU A 50 -3.83 -8.79 6.48
N TYR A 51 -5.12 -8.83 6.12
CA TYR A 51 -5.75 -9.96 5.44
C TYR A 51 -6.09 -9.58 4.00
N LYS A 52 -5.90 -10.51 3.07
CA LYS A 52 -6.34 -10.40 1.67
C LYS A 52 -7.36 -11.50 1.41
N ASP A 53 -8.57 -11.12 1.03
CA ASP A 53 -9.67 -12.04 0.69
C ASP A 53 -9.95 -13.10 1.77
N GLY A 54 -9.89 -12.67 3.03
CA GLY A 54 -10.10 -13.54 4.20
C GLY A 54 -8.88 -14.40 4.59
N VAL A 55 -7.77 -14.31 3.85
CA VAL A 55 -6.53 -15.04 4.14
C VAL A 55 -5.49 -14.10 4.73
N ALA A 56 -4.83 -14.55 5.80
CA ALA A 56 -3.74 -13.84 6.46
C ALA A 56 -2.57 -13.61 5.48
N THR A 57 -2.05 -12.39 5.41
CA THR A 57 -0.88 -12.09 4.55
C THR A 57 0.46 -12.31 5.26
N GLY A 58 0.46 -12.51 6.58
CA GLY A 58 1.68 -12.53 7.40
C GLY A 58 2.30 -11.16 7.64
N GLN A 59 1.77 -10.09 7.03
CA GLN A 59 2.22 -8.73 7.28
C GLN A 59 1.58 -8.21 8.57
N VAL A 60 2.42 -7.97 9.57
CA VAL A 60 2.03 -7.47 10.89
C VAL A 60 2.57 -6.07 11.15
N GLN A 61 1.81 -5.26 11.88
CA GLN A 61 2.23 -3.95 12.38
C GLN A 61 1.88 -3.82 13.86
N GLU A 62 2.76 -3.17 14.62
CA GLU A 62 2.50 -2.82 16.01
C GLU A 62 1.97 -1.38 16.11
N LEU A 63 0.87 -1.22 16.83
CA LEU A 63 0.26 0.06 17.16
C LEU A 63 0.54 0.36 18.62
N THR A 64 1.04 1.56 18.90
CA THR A 64 1.39 2.02 20.25
C THR A 64 0.94 3.45 20.44
N LYS A 65 0.96 3.95 21.68
CA LYS A 65 0.75 5.38 21.92
C LYS A 65 1.79 6.26 21.20
N ALA A 66 3.03 5.79 21.03
CA ALA A 66 4.11 6.53 20.40
C ALA A 66 3.90 6.77 18.90
N ASN A 67 3.27 5.84 18.19
CA ASN A 67 2.90 6.01 16.77
C ASN A 67 1.47 6.54 16.57
N ASN A 68 0.88 7.13 17.61
CA ASN A 68 -0.50 7.61 17.61
C ASN A 68 -1.50 6.52 17.19
N TRP A 69 -1.23 5.28 17.60
CA TRP A 69 -2.05 4.11 17.27
C TRP A 69 -2.29 3.94 15.76
N THR A 70 -1.31 4.34 14.93
CA THR A 70 -1.43 4.36 13.47
C THR A 70 -0.23 3.68 12.82
N ALA A 71 -0.48 2.89 11.77
CA ALA A 71 0.55 2.29 10.92
C ALA A 71 0.08 2.18 9.46
N SER A 72 1.01 1.99 8.53
CA SER A 72 0.71 1.79 7.12
C SER A 72 1.37 0.51 6.59
N PHE A 73 0.61 -0.23 5.78
CA PHE A 73 1.12 -1.29 4.91
C PHE A 73 1.38 -0.70 3.54
N GLU A 74 2.65 -0.48 3.21
CA GLU A 74 3.07 0.13 1.96
C GLU A 74 3.13 -0.89 0.81
N GLN A 75 3.17 -0.40 -0.43
CA GLN A 75 3.45 -1.21 -1.63
C GLN A 75 2.52 -2.41 -1.86
N GLN A 76 1.26 -2.31 -1.40
CA GLN A 76 0.29 -3.38 -1.61
C GLN A 76 -0.20 -3.37 -3.07
N PRO A 77 -0.21 -4.51 -3.78
CA PRO A 77 -0.70 -4.58 -5.15
C PRO A 77 -2.15 -4.08 -5.26
N VAL A 78 -2.46 -3.29 -6.30
CA VAL A 78 -3.84 -2.81 -6.51
C VAL A 78 -4.71 -3.78 -7.32
N SER A 79 -4.10 -4.71 -8.06
CA SER A 79 -4.81 -5.74 -8.82
C SER A 79 -5.04 -6.98 -7.96
N ALA A 80 -6.30 -7.42 -7.88
CA ALA A 80 -6.71 -8.67 -7.25
C ALA A 80 -6.47 -9.86 -8.17
#